data_AF-A0A4Y2FJQ2-F1
#
_entry.id   AF-A0A4Y2FJQ2-F1
#
_cell.length_a   1.000
_cell.length_b   1.000
_cell.length_c   1.000
_cell.angle_alpha   90.00
_cell.angle_beta   90.00
_cell.angle_gamma   90.00
#
_symmetry.space_group_name_H-M   'P 1'
#
loop_
_entity.id
_entity.type
_entity.pdbx_description
1 polymer ?
#
loop_
_entity_poly.entity_id
_entity_poly.type
_entity_poly.pdbx_seq_one_letter_code
_entity_poly.pdbx_strand_id
1 'polypeptide(L)'
;MPGCRGKFFKYLYLSDDDDIRFCLYTVTQEEQETIMTLLASRVLGIHMQWPLASLFLETAEKAWKFLNNSSYFNVLMKLLSCENVTDIDYEYLAVEFWKQSPCQFKENAKSSVRVSEKLKFLEERRMKRKAVDADGGSYKRFKKYV
;
A
#
# COMPACT_ATOMS: atom_id res chain seq x y z
N MET A 1 -10.30 -29.86 -7.78
CA MET A 1 -8.88 -30.17 -8.03
C MET A 1 -8.11 -28.88 -8.25
N PRO A 2 -6.94 -28.71 -7.61
CA PRO A 2 -5.96 -27.69 -7.99
C PRO A 2 -5.75 -27.71 -9.51
N GLY A 3 -5.78 -26.55 -10.17
CA GLY A 3 -5.66 -26.43 -11.63
C GLY A 3 -6.99 -26.26 -12.40
N CYS A 4 -8.09 -26.92 -12.02
CA CYS A 4 -9.38 -26.74 -12.70
C CYS A 4 -10.08 -25.41 -12.34
N ARG A 5 -9.69 -24.80 -11.20
CA ARG A 5 -10.31 -23.59 -10.67
C ARG A 5 -9.71 -22.28 -11.17
N GLY A 6 -8.54 -22.30 -11.83
CA GLY A 6 -7.87 -21.09 -12.32
C GLY A 6 -8.73 -20.24 -13.27
N LYS A 7 -9.59 -20.89 -14.06
CA LYS A 7 -10.57 -20.22 -14.94
C LYS A 7 -11.56 -19.31 -14.20
N PHE A 8 -11.70 -19.49 -12.88
CA PHE A 8 -12.59 -18.69 -12.07
C PHE A 8 -11.92 -17.45 -11.44
N PHE A 9 -10.58 -17.39 -11.39
CA PHE A 9 -9.88 -16.24 -10.79
C PHE A 9 -10.16 -14.93 -11.51
N LYS A 10 -10.44 -15.00 -12.82
CA LYS A 10 -10.90 -13.84 -13.60
C LYS A 10 -12.25 -13.29 -13.15
N TYR A 11 -13.01 -13.97 -12.28
CA TYR A 11 -14.26 -13.46 -11.71
C TYR A 11 -14.09 -12.90 -10.30
N LEU A 12 -12.91 -13.09 -9.67
CA LEU A 12 -12.63 -12.52 -8.35
C LEU A 12 -12.69 -10.99 -8.32
N TYR A 13 -12.59 -10.31 -9.47
CA TYR A 13 -12.80 -8.86 -9.52
C TYR A 13 -14.25 -8.46 -9.18
N LEU A 14 -15.22 -9.37 -9.28
CA LEU A 14 -16.62 -9.14 -8.87
C LEU A 14 -16.87 -9.48 -7.41
N SER A 15 -15.95 -10.21 -6.78
CA SER A 15 -16.04 -10.58 -5.37
C SER A 15 -15.70 -9.41 -4.46
N ASP A 16 -16.07 -9.53 -3.19
CA ASP A 16 -15.64 -8.59 -2.17
C ASP A 16 -14.18 -8.82 -1.76
N ASP A 17 -13.67 -7.95 -0.89
CA ASP A 17 -12.29 -7.96 -0.47
C ASP A 17 -11.96 -9.13 0.47
N ASP A 18 -12.94 -9.63 1.23
CA ASP A 18 -12.77 -10.79 2.12
C ASP A 18 -12.67 -12.09 1.30
N ASP A 19 -13.48 -12.24 0.25
CA ASP A 19 -13.44 -13.34 -0.70
C ASP A 19 -12.09 -13.40 -1.43
N ILE A 20 -11.58 -12.24 -1.89
CA ILE A 20 -10.26 -12.16 -2.54
C ILE A 20 -9.17 -12.59 -1.57
N ARG A 21 -9.22 -12.10 -0.32
CA ARG A 21 -8.24 -12.46 0.72
C ARG A 21 -8.29 -13.95 1.02
N PHE A 22 -9.49 -14.49 1.23
CA PHE A 22 -9.68 -15.91 1.51
C PHE A 22 -9.14 -16.77 0.37
N CYS A 23 -9.44 -16.41 -0.88
CA CYS A 23 -8.92 -17.11 -2.04
C CYS A 23 -7.39 -17.03 -2.10
N LEU A 24 -6.79 -15.85 -1.90
CA LEU A 24 -5.34 -15.65 -1.98
C LEU A 24 -4.55 -16.58 -1.04
N TYR A 25 -5.08 -16.89 0.15
CA TYR A 25 -4.40 -17.71 1.16
C TYR A 25 -4.79 -19.20 1.16
N THR A 26 -5.77 -19.61 0.36
CA THR A 26 -6.23 -21.02 0.29
C THR A 26 -5.85 -21.73 -1.00
N VAL A 27 -5.24 -21.00 -1.94
CA VAL A 27 -4.79 -21.52 -3.23
C VAL A 27 -3.33 -21.99 -3.20
N THR A 28 -2.90 -22.72 -4.22
CA THR A 28 -1.48 -23.08 -4.37
C THR A 28 -0.63 -21.85 -4.70
N GLN A 29 0.70 -21.94 -4.58
CA GLN A 29 1.60 -20.85 -4.92
C GLN A 29 1.42 -20.37 -6.37
N GLU A 30 1.32 -21.30 -7.33
CA GLU A 30 1.11 -20.97 -8.76
C GLU A 30 -0.23 -20.25 -8.99
N GLU A 31 -1.27 -20.69 -8.30
CA GLU A 31 -2.60 -20.06 -8.35
C GLU A 31 -2.56 -18.66 -7.69
N GLN A 32 -1.79 -18.50 -6.61
CA GLN A 32 -1.58 -17.20 -5.96
C GLN A 32 -0.90 -16.21 -6.91
N GLU A 33 0.13 -16.64 -7.65
CA GLU A 33 0.77 -15.80 -8.67
C GLU A 33 -0.20 -15.41 -9.79
N THR A 34 -1.10 -16.31 -10.18
CA THR A 34 -2.16 -16.02 -11.15
C THR A 34 -3.11 -14.94 -10.62
N ILE A 35 -3.54 -15.06 -9.36
CA ILE A 35 -4.40 -14.04 -8.71
C ILE A 35 -3.66 -12.71 -8.64
N MET A 36 -2.39 -12.69 -8.21
CA MET A 36 -1.59 -11.47 -8.11
C MET A 36 -1.40 -10.80 -9.47
N THR A 37 -1.19 -11.57 -10.53
CA THR A 37 -1.08 -11.03 -11.90
C THR A 37 -2.36 -10.26 -12.31
N LEU A 38 -3.52 -10.72 -11.86
CA LEU A 38 -4.81 -10.09 -12.19
C LEU A 38 -5.17 -8.94 -11.23
N LEU A 39 -4.82 -9.07 -9.95
CA LEU A 39 -5.41 -8.28 -8.86
C LEU A 39 -4.39 -7.63 -7.92
N ALA A 40 -3.10 -7.58 -8.24
CA ALA A 40 -2.07 -7.05 -7.35
C ALA A 40 -2.41 -5.66 -6.77
N SER A 41 -2.91 -4.72 -7.58
CA SER A 41 -3.32 -3.40 -7.07
C SER A 41 -4.46 -3.46 -6.07
N ARG A 42 -5.43 -4.37 -6.30
CA ARG A 42 -6.56 -4.57 -5.39
C ARG A 42 -6.11 -5.26 -4.11
N VAL A 43 -5.28 -6.30 -4.20
CA VAL A 43 -4.67 -6.97 -3.05
C VAL A 43 -3.91 -5.96 -2.18
N LEU A 44 -3.11 -5.08 -2.79
CA LEU A 44 -2.45 -4.00 -2.05
C LEU A 44 -3.45 -3.04 -1.42
N GLY A 45 -4.53 -2.70 -2.14
CA GLY A 45 -5.63 -1.90 -1.62
C GLY A 45 -6.32 -2.49 -0.39
N ILE A 46 -6.44 -3.82 -0.31
CA ILE A 46 -6.95 -4.57 0.86
C ILE A 46 -5.94 -4.45 2.01
N HIS A 47 -4.65 -4.60 1.72
CA HIS A 47 -3.58 -4.46 2.71
C HIS A 47 -3.35 -3.02 3.17
N MET A 48 -4.08 -2.02 2.65
CA MET A 48 -4.09 -0.66 3.20
C MET A 48 -5.07 -0.48 4.36
N GLN A 49 -5.94 -1.46 4.60
CA GLN A 49 -6.99 -1.37 5.61
C GLN A 49 -6.59 -2.07 6.90
N TRP A 50 -7.14 -1.62 8.02
CA TRP A 50 -7.02 -2.34 9.28
C TRP A 50 -7.75 -3.69 9.16
N PRO A 51 -7.21 -4.81 9.68
CA PRO A 51 -5.97 -4.93 10.46
C PRO A 51 -4.71 -5.21 9.63
N LEU A 52 -4.81 -5.27 8.30
CA LEU A 52 -3.74 -5.71 7.40
C LEU A 52 -2.72 -4.62 7.05
N ALA A 53 -2.98 -3.36 7.41
CA ALA A 53 -2.12 -2.21 7.15
C ALA A 53 -0.65 -2.43 7.57
N SER A 54 -0.41 -3.19 8.65
CA SER A 54 0.95 -3.52 9.10
C SER A 54 1.74 -4.40 8.12
N LEU A 55 1.06 -5.19 7.29
CA LEU A 55 1.64 -6.09 6.29
C LEU A 55 1.73 -5.44 4.90
N PHE A 56 1.30 -4.19 4.75
CA PHE A 56 1.24 -3.50 3.47
C PHE A 56 2.58 -3.49 2.74
N LEU A 57 3.65 -3.05 3.40
CA LEU A 57 4.97 -2.89 2.78
C LEU A 57 5.58 -4.24 2.39
N GLU A 58 5.42 -5.26 3.24
CA GLU A 58 5.87 -6.63 2.93
C GLU A 58 5.12 -7.18 1.70
N THR A 59 3.83 -6.91 1.63
CA THR A 59 3.00 -7.34 0.48
C THR A 59 3.41 -6.57 -0.78
N ALA A 60 3.72 -5.27 -0.66
CA ALA A 60 4.20 -4.43 -1.76
C ALA A 60 5.53 -4.94 -2.34
N GLU A 61 6.47 -5.34 -1.48
CA GLU A 61 7.75 -5.93 -1.89
C GLU A 61 7.56 -7.16 -2.79
N LYS A 62 6.63 -8.04 -2.42
CA LYS A 62 6.28 -9.24 -3.20
C LYS A 62 5.46 -8.91 -4.46
N ALA A 63 4.75 -7.78 -4.46
CA ALA A 63 3.83 -7.40 -5.53
C ALA A 63 4.50 -6.70 -6.72
N TRP A 64 5.73 -6.18 -6.59
CA TRP A 64 6.37 -5.37 -7.65
C TRP A 64 6.38 -6.03 -9.02
N LYS A 65 6.66 -7.33 -9.09
CA LYS A 65 6.71 -8.10 -10.34
C LYS A 65 5.36 -8.23 -11.06
N PHE A 66 4.25 -7.98 -10.37
CA PHE A 66 2.90 -8.11 -10.90
C PHE A 66 2.26 -6.76 -11.26
N LEU A 67 2.90 -5.65 -10.91
CA LEU A 67 2.37 -4.31 -11.17
C LEU A 67 2.87 -3.78 -12.51
N ASN A 68 1.97 -3.08 -13.21
CA ASN A 68 2.31 -2.15 -14.27
C ASN A 68 2.21 -0.69 -13.78
N ASN A 69 2.69 0.26 -14.58
CA ASN A 69 2.71 1.68 -14.25
C ASN A 69 1.34 2.24 -13.81
N SER A 70 0.24 1.83 -14.45
CA SER A 70 -1.11 2.27 -14.11
C SER A 70 -1.56 1.72 -12.75
N SER A 71 -1.40 0.40 -12.55
CA SER A 71 -1.75 -0.26 -11.30
C SER A 71 -0.95 0.25 -10.11
N TYR A 72 0.35 0.51 -10.30
CA TYR A 72 1.22 1.16 -9.32
C TYR A 72 0.73 2.57 -8.98
N PHE A 73 0.45 3.38 -10.01
CA PHE A 73 0.01 4.75 -9.82
C PHE A 73 -1.31 4.83 -9.04
N ASN A 74 -2.25 3.92 -9.30
CA ASN A 74 -3.51 3.82 -8.55
C ASN A 74 -3.28 3.53 -7.06
N VAL A 75 -2.37 2.59 -6.74
CA VAL A 75 -2.01 2.26 -5.35
C VAL A 75 -1.40 3.48 -4.65
N LEU A 76 -0.43 4.14 -5.29
CA LEU A 76 0.20 5.34 -4.75
C LEU A 76 -0.80 6.48 -4.53
N MET A 77 -1.66 6.75 -5.51
CA MET A 77 -2.69 7.78 -5.41
C MET A 77 -3.69 7.49 -4.28
N LYS A 78 -4.06 6.22 -4.08
CA LYS A 78 -4.93 5.81 -2.97
C LYS A 78 -4.30 6.15 -1.63
N LEU A 79 -3.03 5.76 -1.42
CA LEU A 79 -2.28 6.10 -0.20
C LEU A 79 -2.20 7.62 0.03
N LEU A 80 -1.89 8.39 -1.01
CA LEU A 80 -1.75 9.85 -0.92
C LEU A 80 -3.06 10.59 -0.68
N SER A 81 -4.20 9.95 -0.96
CA SER A 81 -5.54 10.52 -0.80
C SER A 81 -6.20 10.12 0.52
N CYS A 82 -5.69 9.09 1.20
CA CYS A 82 -6.17 8.69 2.51
C CYS A 82 -5.72 9.69 3.58
N GLU A 83 -6.65 10.08 4.45
CA GLU A 83 -6.34 10.80 5.67
C GLU A 83 -5.86 9.83 6.74
N ASN A 84 -4.91 10.25 7.56
CA ASN A 84 -4.46 9.45 8.70
C ASN A 84 -5.64 9.22 9.66
N VAL A 85 -5.85 7.96 10.02
CA VAL A 85 -6.82 7.54 11.04
C VAL A 85 -6.08 7.02 12.27
N THR A 86 -6.76 6.89 13.41
CA THR A 86 -6.14 6.53 14.70
C THR A 86 -5.20 5.34 14.64
N ASP A 87 -5.50 4.35 13.81
CA ASP A 87 -4.76 3.08 13.74
C ASP A 87 -3.86 2.94 12.51
N ILE A 88 -3.86 3.90 11.58
CA ILE A 88 -3.12 3.81 10.31
C ILE A 88 -2.49 5.15 9.93
N ASP A 89 -1.15 5.17 9.88
CA ASP A 89 -0.37 6.28 9.34
C ASP A 89 -0.17 6.10 7.82
N TYR A 90 -1.18 6.53 7.05
CA TYR A 90 -1.16 6.47 5.58
C TYR A 90 -0.04 7.29 4.97
N GLU A 91 0.35 8.40 5.60
CA GLU A 91 1.47 9.20 5.12
C GLU A 91 2.80 8.45 5.27
N TYR A 92 3.00 7.74 6.39
CA TYR A 92 4.14 6.85 6.54
C TYR A 92 4.14 5.77 5.46
N LEU A 93 3.00 5.09 5.25
CA LEU A 93 2.87 4.07 4.22
C LEU A 93 3.16 4.64 2.82
N ALA A 94 2.63 5.82 2.48
CA ALA A 94 2.87 6.48 1.19
C ALA A 94 4.36 6.76 0.96
N VAL A 95 5.03 7.33 1.95
CA VAL A 95 6.46 7.69 1.84
C VAL A 95 7.33 6.45 1.76
N GLU A 96 7.10 5.42 2.59
CA GLU A 96 7.89 4.19 2.54
C GLU A 96 7.63 3.38 1.27
N PHE A 97 6.37 3.27 0.84
CA PHE A 97 6.02 2.66 -0.44
C PHE A 97 6.75 3.36 -1.59
N TRP A 98 6.68 4.69 -1.65
CA TRP A 98 7.42 5.48 -2.63
C TRP A 98 8.92 5.20 -2.58
N LYS A 99 9.54 5.20 -1.39
CA LYS A 99 10.98 4.96 -1.23
C LYS A 99 11.41 3.57 -1.72
N GLN A 100 10.64 2.54 -1.39
CA GLN A 100 10.92 1.15 -1.76
C GLN A 100 10.56 0.84 -3.22
N SER A 101 9.87 1.74 -3.91
CA SER A 101 9.42 1.52 -5.28
C SER A 101 10.60 1.41 -6.27
N PRO A 102 10.55 0.45 -7.21
CA PRO A 102 11.46 0.38 -8.35
C PRO A 102 11.55 1.69 -9.16
N CYS A 103 12.73 1.97 -9.73
CA CYS A 103 13.00 3.22 -10.47
C CYS A 103 12.01 3.47 -11.62
N GLN A 104 11.64 2.43 -12.38
CA GLN A 104 10.72 2.59 -13.51
C GLN A 104 9.38 3.22 -13.08
N PHE A 105 8.87 2.82 -11.91
CA PHE A 105 7.60 3.31 -11.39
C PHE A 105 7.72 4.75 -10.90
N LYS A 106 8.86 5.09 -10.27
CA LYS A 106 9.15 6.45 -9.82
C LYS A 106 9.25 7.42 -10.99
N GLU A 107 9.95 7.04 -12.05
CA GLU A 107 10.09 7.87 -13.26
C GLU A 107 8.73 8.17 -13.89
N ASN A 108 7.90 7.13 -14.05
CA ASN A 108 6.55 7.30 -14.58
C ASN A 108 5.70 8.21 -13.69
N ALA A 109 5.68 8.00 -12.38
CA ALA A 109 4.84 8.77 -11.47
C ALA A 109 5.30 10.22 -11.26
N LYS A 110 6.59 10.52 -11.44
CA LYS A 110 7.12 11.90 -11.40
C LYS A 110 6.53 12.80 -12.49
N SER A 111 5.99 12.24 -13.57
CA SER A 111 5.26 13.02 -14.58
C SER A 111 4.00 13.70 -14.03
N SER A 112 3.46 13.20 -12.91
CA SER A 112 2.31 13.80 -12.23
C SER A 112 2.77 14.86 -11.22
N VAL A 113 2.47 16.13 -11.55
CA VAL A 113 2.73 17.28 -10.67
C VAL A 113 2.14 17.06 -9.28
N ARG A 114 0.85 16.68 -9.22
CA ARG A 114 0.12 16.41 -7.96
C ARG A 114 0.82 15.39 -7.06
N VAL A 115 1.30 14.28 -7.63
CA VAL A 115 2.01 13.24 -6.87
C VAL A 115 3.34 13.78 -6.35
N SER A 116 4.11 14.43 -7.22
CA SER A 116 5.42 14.96 -6.86
C SER A 116 5.35 16.00 -5.75
N GLU A 117 4.38 16.91 -5.78
CA GLU A 117 4.18 17.94 -4.76
C GLU A 117 3.73 17.34 -3.43
N LYS A 118 2.77 16.40 -3.48
CA LYS A 118 2.28 15.75 -2.25
C LYS A 118 3.38 14.94 -1.57
N LEU A 119 4.19 14.19 -2.33
CA LEU A 119 5.32 13.45 -1.77
C LEU A 119 6.36 14.37 -1.14
N LYS A 120 6.75 15.46 -1.81
CA LYS A 120 7.67 16.47 -1.25
C LYS A 120 7.14 17.04 0.07
N PHE A 121 5.85 17.43 0.09
CA PHE A 121 5.20 17.93 1.30
C PHE A 121 5.25 16.91 2.45
N LEU A 122 4.96 15.63 2.18
CA LEU A 122 5.00 14.57 3.19
C LEU A 122 6.42 14.31 3.71
N GLU A 123 7.42 14.31 2.82
CA GLU A 123 8.82 14.14 3.18
C GLU A 123 9.33 15.29 4.06
N GLU A 124 9.08 16.54 3.68
CA GLU A 124 9.44 17.73 4.47
C GLU A 124 8.80 17.70 5.87
N ARG A 125 7.51 17.38 5.92
CA ARG A 125 6.76 17.29 7.18
C ARG A 125 7.30 16.19 8.09
N ARG A 126 7.77 15.09 7.53
CA ARG A 126 8.44 14.02 8.29
C ARG A 126 9.82 14.45 8.79
N MET A 127 10.60 15.17 7.99
CA MET A 127 11.90 15.71 8.45
C MET A 127 11.72 16.69 9.61
N LYS A 128 10.69 17.55 9.55
CA LYS A 128 10.34 18.46 10.65
C LYS A 128 9.98 17.70 11.93
N ARG A 129 9.17 16.64 11.85
CA ARG A 129 8.85 15.78 13.01
C ARG A 129 10.11 15.16 13.63
N LYS A 130 10.98 14.58 12.81
CA LYS A 130 12.24 13.97 13.28
C LYS A 130 13.19 14.98 13.94
N ALA A 131 13.26 16.21 13.44
CA ALA A 131 14.08 17.27 14.03
C ALA A 131 13.58 17.66 15.42
N VAL A 132 12.25 17.74 15.61
CA VAL A 132 11.64 18.03 16.92
C VAL A 132 11.88 16.89 17.92
N ASP A 133 11.77 15.64 17.48
CA ASP A 133 12.04 14.48 18.33
C ASP A 133 13.53 14.41 18.74
N ALA A 134 14.44 14.78 17.84
CA ALA A 134 15.88 14.80 18.10
C ALA A 134 16.32 15.95 19.03
N ASP A 135 15.60 17.07 19.04
CA ASP A 135 15.86 18.23 19.89
C ASP A 135 15.19 18.13 21.29
N GLY A 136 14.66 16.96 21.65
CA GLY A 136 13.98 16.74 22.94
C GLY A 136 12.63 17.44 23.06
N GLY A 137 12.05 17.87 21.94
CA GLY A 137 10.76 18.55 21.87
C GLY A 137 9.60 17.61 22.18
N SER A 138 9.27 17.46 23.46
CA SER A 138 8.05 16.79 23.91
C SER A 138 6.80 17.46 23.31
N TYR A 139 6.24 16.90 22.24
CA TYR A 139 4.81 17.05 22.00
C TYR A 139 4.10 16.47 23.23
N LYS A 140 3.49 17.37 24.01
CA LYS A 140 2.77 17.08 25.25
C LYS A 140 2.03 15.74 25.14
N ARG A 141 2.56 14.71 25.82
CA ARG A 141 1.85 13.46 26.08
C ARG A 141 0.43 13.80 26.50
N PHE A 142 -0.54 13.20 25.81
CA PHE A 142 -1.94 13.20 26.20
C PHE A 142 -2.05 13.04 27.71
N LYS A 143 -2.83 13.93 28.35
CA LYS A 143 -3.20 13.80 29.76
C LYS A 143 -3.74 12.39 29.97
N LYS A 144 -3.08 11.63 30.86
CA LYS A 144 -3.71 10.49 31.54
C LYS A 144 -4.96 11.04 32.23
N TYR A 145 -6.13 10.53 31.85
CA TYR A 145 -7.29 10.62 32.73
C TYR A 145 -7.09 9.58 33.84
N VAL A 146 -7.25 10.04 35.08
CA VAL A 146 -7.31 9.24 36.31
C VAL A 146 -8.67 8.57 36.38
#